data_AF-A0A5C8HR68-F1
#
_entry.id   AF-A0A5C8HR68-F1
#
_cell.length_a   1.000
_cell.length_b   1.000
_cell.length_c   1.000
_cell.angle_alpha   90.00
_cell.angle_beta   90.00
_cell.angle_gamma   90.00
#
_symmetry.space_group_name_H-M   'P 1'
#
loop_
_entity.id
_entity.type
_entity.pdbx_description
1 polymer ?
#
loop_
_entity_poly.entity_id
_entity_poly.type
_entity_poly.pdbx_seq_one_letter_code
_entity_poly.pdbx_strand_id
1 'polypeptide(L)'
;MTQISMDPQVMKKHAEAHELVAEEAKKALSKTPRSIDAGLGSDAVATIVAKLVDPVDAAYRVHGTLGALVRGIANDATKTEEDVSASISRLADEVEDDK
;
A
#
# COMPACT_ATOMS: atom_id res chain seq x y z
N MET A 1 14.77 -0.88 21.75
CA MET A 1 13.93 -0.76 20.54
C MET A 1 14.72 0.01 19.49
N THR A 2 15.03 -0.60 18.36
CA THR A 2 15.63 0.10 17.21
C THR A 2 14.53 0.90 16.53
N GLN A 3 14.62 2.23 16.57
CA GLN A 3 13.70 3.11 15.85
C GLN A 3 13.96 2.92 14.36
N ILE A 4 12.99 2.38 13.63
CA ILE A 4 13.07 2.30 12.16
C ILE A 4 12.93 3.74 11.66
N SER A 5 14.06 4.38 11.39
CA SER A 5 14.11 5.68 10.71
C SER A 5 14.11 5.40 9.21
N MET A 6 12.99 5.71 8.56
CA MET A 6 12.87 5.66 7.11
C MET A 6 12.18 6.94 6.67
N ASP A 7 12.72 7.55 5.61
CA ASP A 7 12.22 8.80 5.05
C ASP A 7 10.73 8.64 4.64
N PRO A 8 9.82 9.56 5.05
CA PRO A 8 8.41 9.51 4.69
C PRO A 8 8.15 9.46 3.17
N GLN A 9 8.99 10.07 2.35
CA GLN A 9 8.90 10.01 0.88
C GLN A 9 9.24 8.62 0.36
N VAL A 10 10.23 7.95 0.97
CA VAL A 10 10.57 6.55 0.64
C VAL A 10 9.44 5.62 1.05
N MET A 11 8.83 5.85 2.22
CA MET A 11 7.64 5.10 2.65
C MET A 11 6.46 5.29 1.68
N LYS A 12 6.18 6.53 1.23
CA LYS A 12 5.14 6.80 0.22
C LYS A 12 5.37 6.01 -1.08
N LYS A 13 6.61 5.95 -1.58
CA LYS A 13 6.95 5.12 -2.75
C LYS A 13 6.72 3.62 -2.52
N HIS A 14 7.01 3.12 -1.31
CA HIS A 14 6.69 1.73 -0.96
C HIS A 14 5.19 1.46 -0.91
N ALA A 15 4.41 2.39 -0.37
CA ALA A 15 2.94 2.29 -0.38
C ALA A 15 2.40 2.24 -1.81
N GLU A 16 2.90 3.10 -2.70
CA GLU A 16 2.54 3.11 -4.12
C GLU A 16 2.89 1.78 -4.82
N ALA A 17 4.04 1.18 -4.51
CA ALA A 17 4.42 -0.11 -5.06
C ALA A 17 3.45 -1.23 -4.63
N HIS A 18 3.02 -1.23 -3.36
CA HIS A 18 2.01 -2.17 -2.88
C HIS A 18 0.65 -1.96 -3.56
N GLU A 19 0.21 -0.72 -3.72
CA GLU A 19 -1.04 -0.40 -4.42
C GLU A 19 -1.00 -0.78 -5.90
N LEU A 20 0.13 -0.58 -6.59
CA LEU A 20 0.32 -1.00 -7.97
C LEU A 20 0.15 -2.53 -8.12
N VAL A 21 0.77 -3.30 -7.24
CA VAL A 21 0.64 -4.77 -7.25
C VAL A 21 -0.80 -5.19 -6.98
N ALA A 22 -1.49 -4.51 -6.06
CA ALA A 22 -2.90 -4.76 -5.79
C ALA A 22 -3.78 -4.49 -7.02
N GLU A 23 -3.58 -3.36 -7.72
CA GLU A 23 -4.36 -3.04 -8.92
C GLU A 23 -4.07 -4.01 -10.09
N GLU A 24 -2.83 -4.46 -10.26
CA GLU A 24 -2.51 -5.50 -11.26
C GLU A 24 -3.15 -6.85 -10.89
N ALA A 25 -3.16 -7.24 -9.61
CA ALA A 25 -3.85 -8.45 -9.15
C ALA A 25 -5.37 -8.36 -9.38
N LYS A 26 -5.99 -7.23 -9.07
CA LYS A 26 -7.41 -6.96 -9.34
C LYS A 26 -7.74 -7.01 -10.82
N LYS A 27 -6.86 -6.48 -11.68
CA LYS A 27 -6.99 -6.53 -13.14
C LYS A 27 -6.81 -7.95 -13.70
N ALA A 28 -5.97 -8.77 -13.10
CA ALA A 28 -5.86 -10.18 -13.44
C ALA A 28 -7.14 -10.95 -13.06
N LEU A 29 -7.68 -10.70 -11.86
CA LEU A 29 -8.93 -11.29 -11.40
C LEU A 29 -10.12 -10.88 -12.27
N SER A 30 -10.19 -9.61 -12.70
CA SER A 30 -11.30 -9.13 -13.54
C SER A 30 -11.32 -9.75 -14.94
N LYS A 31 -10.16 -10.21 -15.43
CA LYS A 31 -10.02 -10.94 -16.70
C LYS A 31 -10.25 -12.44 -16.55
N THR A 32 -10.33 -12.96 -15.33
CA THR A 32 -10.49 -14.39 -15.10
C THR A 32 -11.95 -14.79 -15.36
N PRO A 33 -12.21 -15.81 -16.21
CA PRO A 33 -13.56 -16.30 -16.46
C PRO A 33 -14.23 -16.76 -15.16
N ARG A 34 -15.43 -16.26 -14.88
CA ARG A 34 -16.21 -16.66 -13.70
C ARG A 34 -16.81 -18.06 -13.82
N SER A 35 -16.96 -18.54 -15.04
CA SER A 35 -17.43 -19.89 -15.35
C SER A 35 -16.70 -20.38 -16.60
N ILE A 36 -16.23 -21.62 -16.57
CA ILE A 36 -15.69 -22.31 -17.74
C ILE A 36 -16.72 -23.35 -18.12
N ASP A 37 -17.44 -23.11 -19.21
CA ASP A 37 -18.41 -24.05 -19.76
C ASP A 37 -17.84 -24.66 -21.05
N ALA A 38 -17.14 -25.78 -20.92
CA ALA A 38 -16.52 -26.45 -22.07
C ALA A 38 -16.53 -28.00 -21.97
N GLY A 39 -17.50 -28.57 -21.23
CA GLY A 39 -17.69 -30.02 -21.11
C GLY A 39 -16.56 -30.75 -20.35
N LEU A 40 -16.55 -32.09 -20.38
CA LEU A 40 -15.65 -32.96 -19.59
C LEU A 40 -14.15 -32.69 -19.76
N GLY A 41 -13.73 -32.11 -20.89
CA GLY A 41 -12.32 -31.73 -21.11
C GLY A 41 -11.90 -30.45 -20.40
N SER A 42 -12.85 -29.67 -19.88
CA SER A 42 -12.61 -28.35 -19.31
C SER A 42 -12.46 -28.34 -17.79
N ASP A 43 -12.77 -29.44 -17.10
CA ASP A 43 -12.64 -29.58 -15.64
C ASP A 43 -11.20 -29.36 -15.15
N ALA A 44 -10.21 -29.84 -15.92
CA ALA A 44 -8.80 -29.62 -15.60
C ALA A 44 -8.43 -28.14 -15.68
N VAL A 45 -8.96 -27.42 -16.68
CA VAL A 45 -8.74 -25.98 -16.86
C VAL A 45 -9.46 -25.20 -15.76
N ALA A 46 -10.71 -25.55 -15.45
CA ALA A 46 -11.47 -24.95 -14.35
C ALA A 46 -10.77 -25.13 -13.00
N THR A 47 -10.22 -26.31 -12.74
CA THR A 47 -9.46 -26.61 -11.53
C THR A 47 -8.18 -25.77 -11.43
N ILE A 48 -7.44 -25.61 -12.54
CA ILE A 48 -6.23 -24.78 -12.56
C ILE A 48 -6.58 -23.32 -12.34
N VAL A 49 -7.63 -22.81 -12.99
CA VAL A 49 -8.09 -21.43 -12.81
C VAL A 49 -8.52 -21.19 -11.37
N ALA A 50 -9.32 -22.07 -10.77
CA ALA A 50 -9.72 -21.96 -9.36
C ALA A 50 -8.51 -21.91 -8.41
N LYS A 51 -7.50 -22.76 -8.64
CA LYS A 51 -6.26 -22.77 -7.84
C LYS A 51 -5.44 -21.48 -7.96
N LEU A 52 -5.60 -20.72 -9.04
CA LEU A 52 -4.87 -19.46 -9.26
C LEU A 52 -5.66 -18.24 -8.78
N VAL A 53 -7.00 -18.31 -8.80
CA VAL A 53 -7.85 -17.19 -8.36
C VAL A 53 -7.66 -16.90 -6.88
N ASP A 54 -7.73 -17.91 -6.01
CA ASP A 54 -7.68 -17.69 -4.56
C ASP A 54 -6.35 -17.05 -4.10
N PRO A 55 -5.17 -17.50 -4.56
CA PRO A 55 -3.92 -16.85 -4.22
C PRO A 55 -3.81 -15.41 -4.74
N VAL A 56 -4.37 -15.11 -5.92
CA VAL A 56 -4.34 -13.76 -6.49
C VAL A 56 -5.29 -12.82 -5.72
N ASP A 57 -6.47 -13.29 -5.28
CA ASP A 57 -7.35 -12.52 -4.39
C ASP A 57 -6.70 -12.26 -3.04
N ALA A 58 -6.02 -13.26 -2.47
CA ALA A 58 -5.26 -13.08 -1.24
C ALA A 58 -4.13 -12.04 -1.41
N ALA A 59 -3.37 -12.11 -2.51
CA ALA A 59 -2.33 -11.14 -2.82
C ALA A 59 -2.89 -9.73 -2.97
N TYR A 60 -3.99 -9.56 -3.70
CA TYR A 60 -4.70 -8.28 -3.84
C TYR A 60 -5.01 -7.65 -2.46
N ARG A 61 -5.63 -8.41 -1.56
CA ARG A 61 -6.03 -7.92 -0.23
C ARG A 61 -4.83 -7.58 0.65
N VAL A 62 -3.80 -8.44 0.66
CA VAL A 62 -2.59 -8.24 1.47
C VAL A 62 -1.83 -7.01 0.99
N HIS A 63 -1.58 -6.89 -0.32
CA HIS A 63 -0.88 -5.73 -0.86
C HIS A 63 -1.68 -4.44 -0.68
N GLY A 64 -3.00 -4.45 -0.88
CA GLY A 64 -3.83 -3.28 -0.61
C GLY A 64 -3.78 -2.84 0.85
N THR A 65 -3.82 -3.78 1.79
CA THR A 65 -3.74 -3.49 3.24
C THR A 65 -2.37 -2.94 3.62
N LEU A 66 -1.29 -3.55 3.13
CA LEU A 66 0.08 -3.09 3.39
C LEU A 66 0.33 -1.70 2.82
N GLY A 67 -0.13 -1.43 1.59
CA GLY A 67 -0.04 -0.11 0.98
C GLY A 67 -0.73 0.96 1.83
N ALA A 68 -1.96 0.68 2.28
CA ALA A 68 -2.72 1.60 3.14
C ALA A 68 -2.02 1.87 4.48
N LEU A 69 -1.46 0.83 5.12
CA LEU A 69 -0.72 0.98 6.38
C LEU A 69 0.53 1.83 6.21
N VAL A 70 1.36 1.52 5.20
CA VAL A 70 2.59 2.28 4.94
C VAL A 70 2.29 3.73 4.58
N ARG A 71 1.22 3.98 3.80
CA ARG A 71 0.75 5.34 3.49
C ARG A 71 0.31 6.09 4.74
N GLY A 72 -0.41 5.43 5.65
CA GLY A 72 -0.81 6.00 6.93
C GLY A 72 0.39 6.44 7.76
N ILE A 73 1.35 5.53 7.96
CA ILE A 73 2.59 5.81 8.71
C ILE A 73 3.36 6.98 8.08
N ALA A 74 3.49 7.00 6.75
CA ALA A 74 4.20 8.05 6.06
C ALA A 74 3.54 9.43 6.22
N ASN A 75 2.21 9.49 6.16
CA ASN A 75 1.46 10.73 6.36
C ASN A 75 1.57 11.23 7.81
N ASP A 76 1.49 10.32 8.79
CA ASP A 76 1.65 10.67 10.20
C ASP A 76 3.07 11.18 10.49
N ALA A 77 4.08 10.56 9.88
CA ALA A 77 5.47 11.02 9.99
C ALA A 77 5.66 12.42 9.38
N THR A 78 5.14 12.66 8.16
CA THR A 78 5.19 14.00 7.54
C THR A 78 4.50 15.05 8.41
N LYS A 79 3.31 14.74 8.94
CA LYS A 79 2.58 15.68 9.81
C LYS A 79 3.35 15.99 11.10
N THR A 80 3.98 14.98 11.69
CA THR A 80 4.81 15.16 12.89
C THR A 80 6.01 16.07 12.60
N GLU A 81 6.66 15.90 11.44
CA GLU A 81 7.77 16.77 11.02
C GLU A 81 7.30 18.22 10.78
N GLU A 82 6.14 18.41 10.15
CA GLU A 82 5.52 19.73 9.94
C GLU A 82 5.20 20.43 11.28
N ASP A 83 4.60 19.72 12.24
CA ASP A 83 4.25 20.25 13.56
C ASP A 83 5.49 20.66 14.38
N VAL A 84 6.55 19.84 14.33
CA VAL A 84 7.84 20.15 14.97
C VAL A 84 8.51 21.35 14.32
N SER A 85 8.54 21.40 12.98
CA SER A 85 9.09 22.52 12.22
C SER A 85 8.37 23.83 12.56
N ALA A 86 7.04 23.83 12.57
CA ALA A 86 6.24 25.00 12.95
C ALA A 86 6.50 25.45 14.39
N SER A 87 6.70 24.50 15.31
CA SER A 87 7.04 24.80 16.70
C SER A 87 8.43 25.43 16.83
N ILE A 88 9.41 24.93 16.08
CA ILE A 88 10.77 25.49 16.03
C ILE A 88 10.75 26.90 15.41
N SER A 89 10.01 27.13 14.32
CA SER A 89 9.88 28.46 13.72
C SER A 89 9.27 29.47 14.69
N ARG A 90 8.19 29.10 15.39
CA ARG A 90 7.59 29.98 16.42
C ARG A 90 8.57 30.32 17.54
N LEU A 91 9.32 29.33 18.03
CA LEU A 91 10.37 29.56 19.03
C LEU A 91 11.50 30.47 18.52
N ALA A 92 11.84 30.37 17.23
CA ALA A 92 12.85 31.24 16.62
C ALA A 92 12.36 32.69 16.53
N ASP A 93 11.11 32.90 16.11
CA ASP A 93 10.48 34.22 16.03
C ASP A 93 10.39 34.88 17.43
N GLU A 94 9.98 34.13 18.46
CA GLU A 94 9.94 34.60 19.86
C GLU A 94 11.32 35.04 20.38
N VAL A 95 12.40 34.36 19.97
CA VAL A 95 13.77 34.68 20.40
C VAL A 95 14.37 35.87 19.64
N GLU A 96 13.91 36.16 18.42
CA GLU A 96 14.31 37.36 17.67
C GLU A 96 13.58 38.63 18.15
N ASP A 97 12.30 38.52 18.52
CA ASP A 97 11.52 39.66 19.05
C ASP A 97 11.96 40.12 20.45
N ASP A 98 12.62 39.26 21.23
CA ASP A 98 13.17 39.55 22.57
C ASP A 98 14.56 40.25 22.55
N LYS A 99 15.07 40.65 21.38
CA LYS A 99 16.35 41.38 21.21
C LYS A 99 16.19 42.85 20.85
#